data_AF-A0AA51GU21-F1
#
_entry.id   AF-A0AA51GU21-F1
#
_cell.length_a   1.000
_cell.length_b   1.000
_cell.length_c   1.000
_cell.angle_alpha   90.00
_cell.angle_beta   90.00
_cell.angle_gamma   90.00
#
_symmetry.space_group_name_H-M   'P 1'
#
loop_
_entity.id
_entity.type
_entity.pdbx_description
1 polymer ?
#
loop_
_entity_poly.entity_id
_entity_poly.type
_entity_poly.pdbx_seq_one_letter_code
_entity_poly.pdbx_strand_id
1 'polypeptide(L)'
;MTDISLQIEESLAILGVASGASMKEIRSAFRRLARTCHPDIAGPQTAAEFEKITAAYLFLKKKGTTLTRKETKTTKDRYTRTKPKREGFRKAQSQRTEKKANPEKIRHLLTEKIIVEAEIKMARLMEKVAEKQGESDFYRSQKRLLSSHPEVRSLAASLLFNHLDEKGVVDSFAEMIQAYPEDEYVLQYIFDGIYFQNRFIPIAEAVAAKASQLTEKVALSFLRWIARFDKRKIYLERFLSHPSEDVVAKALTRWPHGKGLPDDLSLIRLLKKDKEEILVPLLQILRREENVPSWTMAKIKLLAQSHSAASVRVWAGSIVRNKNLV
;
A
#
# COMPACT_ATOMS: atom_id res chain seq x y z
N MET A 1 35.19 -5.88 -34.27
CA MET A 1 33.95 -5.31 -34.87
C MET A 1 33.33 -6.26 -35.89
N THR A 2 33.35 -7.58 -35.67
CA THR A 2 32.84 -8.61 -36.60
C THR A 2 31.54 -9.26 -36.14
N ASP A 3 31.14 -9.05 -34.89
CA ASP A 3 30.09 -9.83 -34.22
C ASP A 3 28.66 -9.38 -34.58
N ILE A 4 28.45 -8.06 -34.74
CA ILE A 4 27.10 -7.51 -34.96
C ILE A 4 26.58 -7.79 -36.38
N SER A 5 27.45 -7.76 -37.39
CA SER A 5 27.06 -8.03 -38.77
C SER A 5 26.65 -9.49 -38.97
N LEU A 6 27.41 -10.42 -38.36
CA LEU A 6 27.07 -11.85 -38.36
C LEU A 6 25.71 -12.10 -37.69
N GLN A 7 25.45 -11.43 -36.56
CA GLN A 7 24.20 -11.59 -35.84
C GLN A 7 22.98 -10.99 -36.57
N ILE A 8 23.19 -9.97 -37.42
CA ILE A 8 22.14 -9.43 -38.30
C ILE A 8 21.82 -10.43 -39.42
N GLU A 9 22.84 -11.00 -40.07
CA GLU A 9 22.65 -12.00 -41.11
C GLU A 9 21.98 -13.27 -40.57
N GLU A 10 22.40 -13.73 -39.40
CA GLU A 10 21.79 -14.86 -38.71
C GLU A 10 20.32 -14.58 -38.35
N SER A 11 20.02 -13.39 -37.84
CA SER A 11 18.63 -12.98 -37.53
C SER A 11 17.75 -12.89 -38.79
N LEU A 12 18.32 -12.48 -39.94
CA LEU A 12 17.61 -12.47 -41.23
C LEU A 12 17.40 -13.88 -41.77
N ALA A 13 18.38 -14.77 -41.61
CA ALA A 13 18.30 -16.17 -41.98
C ALA A 13 17.21 -16.90 -41.16
N ILE A 14 17.13 -16.65 -39.85
CA ILE A 14 16.08 -17.19 -38.96
C ILE A 14 14.67 -16.77 -39.42
N LEU A 15 14.53 -15.55 -39.96
CA LEU A 15 13.26 -15.06 -40.52
C LEU A 15 13.04 -15.45 -41.99
N GLY A 16 14.03 -16.10 -42.63
CA GLY A 16 13.98 -16.50 -44.04
C GLY A 16 13.91 -15.33 -45.02
N VAL A 17 14.56 -14.21 -44.71
CA VAL A 17 14.59 -12.99 -45.53
C VAL A 17 16.02 -12.69 -46.00
N ALA A 18 16.15 -12.15 -47.21
CA ALA A 18 17.45 -11.85 -47.81
C ALA A 18 18.19 -10.71 -47.09
N SER A 19 19.52 -10.72 -47.20
CA SER A 19 20.40 -9.62 -46.76
C SER A 19 20.07 -8.35 -47.55
N GLY A 20 19.40 -7.39 -46.89
CA GLY A 20 18.87 -6.17 -47.50
C GLY A 20 17.35 -6.03 -47.48
N ALA A 21 16.62 -7.00 -46.90
CA ALA A 21 15.17 -6.93 -46.77
C ALA A 21 14.70 -5.67 -46.01
N SER A 22 13.67 -5.02 -46.54
CA SER A 22 13.07 -3.85 -45.91
C SER A 22 12.39 -4.22 -44.58
N MET A 23 12.24 -3.26 -43.67
CA MET A 23 11.52 -3.50 -42.41
C MET A 23 10.08 -3.98 -42.62
N LYS A 24 9.47 -3.66 -43.76
CA LYS A 24 8.14 -4.14 -44.15
C LYS A 24 8.15 -5.64 -44.49
N GLU A 25 9.18 -6.11 -45.18
CA GLU A 25 9.37 -7.52 -45.51
C GLU A 25 9.73 -8.35 -44.28
N ILE A 26 10.62 -7.84 -43.42
CA ILE A 26 10.97 -8.44 -42.12
C ILE A 26 9.72 -8.63 -41.25
N ARG A 27 8.85 -7.61 -41.16
CA ARG A 27 7.56 -7.70 -40.45
C ARG A 27 6.60 -8.71 -41.06
N SER A 28 6.57 -8.78 -42.39
CA SER A 28 5.70 -9.72 -43.11
C SER A 28 6.13 -11.17 -42.86
N ALA A 29 7.44 -11.44 -42.97
CA ALA A 29 8.05 -12.74 -42.72
C ALA A 29 7.83 -13.19 -41.27
N PHE A 30 8.10 -12.30 -40.30
CA PHE A 30 7.83 -12.56 -38.88
C PHE A 30 6.36 -12.92 -38.64
N ARG A 31 5.41 -12.16 -39.18
CA ARG A 31 3.97 -12.44 -39.01
C ARG A 31 3.53 -13.76 -39.63
N ARG A 32 4.17 -14.18 -40.73
CA ARG A 32 3.89 -15.47 -41.36
C ARG A 32 4.38 -16.61 -40.48
N LEU A 33 5.62 -16.53 -39.99
CA LEU A 33 6.21 -17.55 -39.12
C LEU A 33 5.52 -17.61 -37.76
N ALA A 34 5.24 -16.46 -37.14
CA ALA A 34 4.55 -16.35 -35.86
C ALA A 34 3.16 -16.99 -35.87
N ARG A 35 2.44 -16.96 -37.00
CA ARG A 35 1.13 -17.61 -37.12
C ARG A 35 1.20 -19.13 -37.21
N THR A 36 2.30 -19.66 -37.73
CA THR A 36 2.50 -21.10 -37.88
C THR A 36 3.08 -21.72 -36.62
N CYS A 37 3.93 -20.99 -35.89
CA CYS A 37 4.66 -21.50 -34.73
C CYS A 37 4.08 -21.04 -33.37
N HIS A 38 2.98 -20.26 -33.34
CA HIS A 38 2.39 -19.80 -32.08
C HIS A 38 1.98 -21.01 -31.22
N PRO A 39 2.36 -21.08 -29.93
CA PRO A 39 2.07 -22.23 -29.08
C PRO A 39 0.56 -22.52 -28.95
N ASP A 40 -0.29 -21.50 -29.07
CA ASP A 40 -1.76 -21.68 -29.07
C ASP A 40 -2.31 -22.35 -30.34
N ILE A 41 -1.54 -22.38 -31.42
CA ILE A 41 -1.98 -22.92 -32.73
C ILE A 41 -1.27 -24.24 -33.04
N ALA A 42 0.04 -24.34 -32.76
CA ALA A 42 0.87 -25.50 -33.08
C ALA A 42 1.27 -26.33 -31.85
N GLY A 43 0.89 -25.90 -30.64
CA GLY A 43 1.18 -26.59 -29.39
C GLY A 43 2.51 -26.18 -28.74
N PRO A 44 2.76 -26.62 -27.49
CA PRO A 44 3.89 -26.17 -26.68
C PRO A 44 5.27 -26.55 -27.24
N GLN A 45 5.32 -27.51 -28.17
CA GLN A 45 6.57 -27.96 -28.81
C GLN A 45 7.19 -26.90 -29.72
N THR A 46 6.40 -25.97 -30.27
CA THR A 46 6.91 -24.87 -31.13
C THR A 46 7.24 -23.60 -30.37
N ALA A 47 7.11 -23.58 -29.04
CA ALA A 47 7.36 -22.41 -28.21
C ALA A 47 8.82 -21.93 -28.30
N ALA A 48 9.79 -22.86 -28.30
CA ALA A 48 11.21 -22.53 -28.41
C ALA A 48 11.57 -21.93 -29.79
N GLU A 49 10.92 -22.39 -30.86
CA GLU A 49 11.10 -21.83 -32.20
C GLU A 49 10.47 -20.44 -32.31
N PHE A 50 9.28 -20.26 -31.72
CA PHE A 50 8.60 -18.97 -31.66
C PHE A 50 9.42 -17.92 -30.89
N GLU A 51 10.08 -18.32 -29.81
CA GLU A 51 10.97 -17.45 -29.04
C GLU A 51 12.18 -17.01 -29.89
N LYS A 52 12.83 -17.93 -30.62
CA LYS A 52 13.94 -17.61 -31.54
C LYS A 52 13.52 -16.63 -32.65
N ILE A 53 12.36 -16.86 -33.26
CA ILE A 53 11.79 -15.99 -34.30
C ILE A 53 11.46 -14.59 -33.75
N THR A 54 10.95 -14.52 -32.52
CA THR A 54 10.62 -13.27 -31.83
C THR A 54 11.87 -12.49 -31.45
N ALA A 55 12.90 -13.16 -30.94
CA ALA A 55 14.19 -12.55 -30.61
C ALA A 55 14.86 -11.93 -31.85
N ALA A 56 14.92 -12.68 -32.97
CA ALA A 56 15.47 -12.20 -34.24
C ALA A 56 14.74 -10.95 -34.76
N TYR A 57 13.40 -10.94 -34.70
CA TYR A 57 12.59 -9.79 -35.11
C TYR A 57 12.80 -8.55 -34.23
N LEU A 58 12.85 -8.73 -32.90
CA LEU A 58 13.08 -7.61 -31.97
C LEU A 58 14.46 -7.01 -32.13
N PHE A 59 15.48 -7.84 -32.37
CA PHE A 59 16.85 -7.40 -32.63
C PHE A 59 16.92 -6.54 -33.91
N LEU A 60 16.38 -7.05 -35.02
CA LEU A 60 16.34 -6.32 -36.30
C LEU A 60 15.50 -5.05 -36.23
N LYS A 61 14.38 -5.07 -35.49
CA LYS A 61 13.54 -3.88 -35.27
C LYS A 61 14.31 -2.79 -34.53
N LYS A 62 15.03 -3.13 -33.47
CA LYS A 62 15.81 -2.17 -32.67
C LYS A 62 16.90 -1.49 -33.51
N LYS A 63 17.59 -2.25 -34.37
CA LYS A 63 18.67 -1.75 -35.23
C LYS A 63 18.16 -0.99 -36.46
N GLY A 64 17.06 -1.43 -37.08
CA GLY A 64 16.43 -0.72 -38.20
C GLY A 64 15.94 0.69 -37.82
N THR A 65 15.47 0.89 -36.58
CA THR A 65 15.10 2.23 -36.08
C THR A 65 16.27 3.20 -35.93
N THR A 66 17.51 2.71 -35.82
CA THR A 66 18.70 3.58 -35.69
C THR A 66 19.21 4.07 -37.05
N LEU A 67 18.85 3.39 -38.15
CA LEU A 67 19.32 3.70 -39.50
C LEU A 67 18.37 4.62 -40.30
N THR A 68 17.11 4.79 -39.86
CA THR A 68 16.09 5.58 -40.58
C THR A 68 15.84 6.98 -40.00
N ARG A 69 16.80 7.56 -39.24
CA ARG A 69 16.68 8.91 -38.62
C ARG A 69 17.60 9.97 -39.23
N LYS A 70 17.88 9.88 -40.53
CA LYS A 70 18.44 11.01 -41.31
C LYS A 70 17.60 11.21 -42.57
N GLU A 71 17.25 12.49 -42.78
CA GLU A 71 16.70 13.10 -44.00
C GLU A 71 15.20 12.83 -44.26
N THR A 72 14.31 13.80 -44.52
CA THR A 72 14.40 15.24 -44.85
C THR A 72 13.02 15.89 -44.64
N LYS A 73 13.00 17.13 -44.15
CA LYS A 73 11.94 18.13 -44.43
C LYS A 73 12.22 18.71 -45.83
N THR A 74 11.21 18.90 -46.68
CA THR A 74 10.94 20.16 -47.44
C THR A 74 9.83 20.02 -48.51
N THR A 75 8.99 21.07 -48.58
CA THR A 75 8.34 21.75 -49.73
C THR A 75 7.46 21.04 -50.78
N LYS A 76 6.25 21.60 -50.91
CA LYS A 76 5.43 21.97 -52.10
C LYS A 76 5.90 21.52 -53.51
N ASP A 77 4.97 20.92 -54.27
CA ASP A 77 4.42 21.37 -55.59
C ASP A 77 3.45 20.29 -56.11
N ARG A 78 2.21 20.59 -56.52
CA ARG A 78 1.69 21.19 -57.77
C ARG A 78 1.58 20.18 -58.94
N TYR A 79 0.32 19.95 -59.34
CA TYR A 79 -0.22 19.60 -60.68
C TYR A 79 -0.03 18.20 -61.32
N THR A 80 -1.20 17.56 -61.50
CA THR A 80 -1.75 16.88 -62.70
C THR A 80 -1.27 15.52 -63.23
N ARG A 81 -2.31 14.75 -63.60
CA ARG A 81 -2.40 13.76 -64.71
C ARG A 81 -1.60 12.46 -64.45
N THR A 82 -2.07 11.24 -64.69
CA THR A 82 -3.03 10.72 -65.68
C THR A 82 -3.37 9.27 -65.25
N LYS A 83 -4.62 8.82 -65.46
CA LYS A 83 -4.93 7.39 -65.47
C LYS A 83 -4.24 6.73 -66.66
N PRO A 84 -3.70 5.50 -66.52
CA PRO A 84 -3.73 4.54 -67.61
C PRO A 84 -4.72 3.44 -67.26
N LYS A 85 -5.72 3.32 -68.13
CA LYS A 85 -6.48 2.09 -68.33
C LYS A 85 -5.61 1.24 -69.28
N ARG A 86 -5.27 0.00 -68.91
CA ARG A 86 -5.08 -1.06 -69.90
C ARG A 86 -5.16 -2.44 -69.27
N GLU A 87 -6.06 -3.20 -69.87
CA GLU A 87 -6.31 -4.61 -69.71
C GLU A 87 -5.13 -5.46 -70.18
N GLY A 88 -5.13 -6.70 -69.70
CA GLY A 88 -4.38 -7.80 -70.28
C GLY A 88 -3.34 -8.36 -69.31
N PHE A 89 -3.69 -9.43 -68.60
CA PHE A 89 -3.22 -10.77 -68.96
C PHE A 89 -3.82 -11.80 -68.00
N ARG A 90 -4.67 -12.66 -68.60
CA ARG A 90 -5.12 -13.93 -68.05
C ARG A 90 -3.92 -14.82 -67.70
N LYS A 91 -4.01 -15.47 -66.53
CA LYS A 91 -3.61 -16.86 -66.21
C LYS A 91 -2.82 -16.92 -64.89
N ALA A 92 -3.54 -17.18 -63.81
CA ALA A 92 -3.09 -18.03 -62.70
C ALA A 92 -4.32 -18.35 -61.82
N GLN A 93 -5.37 -18.87 -62.45
CA GLN A 93 -6.46 -19.51 -61.73
C GLN A 93 -6.07 -20.98 -61.58
N SER A 94 -5.24 -21.25 -60.57
CA SER A 94 -4.99 -22.59 -60.08
C SER A 94 -4.95 -22.52 -58.56
N GLN A 95 -6.07 -22.94 -57.97
CA GLN A 95 -6.18 -23.36 -56.57
C GLN A 95 -5.92 -22.27 -55.53
N ARG A 96 -6.87 -21.34 -55.41
CA ARG A 96 -7.24 -20.81 -54.09
C ARG A 96 -8.71 -21.06 -53.91
N THR A 97 -9.02 -22.18 -53.25
CA THR A 97 -10.30 -22.41 -52.61
C THR A 97 -10.75 -21.13 -51.92
N GLU A 98 -11.83 -20.53 -52.42
CA GLU A 98 -12.56 -19.49 -51.73
C GLU A 98 -13.12 -20.08 -50.44
N LYS A 99 -12.29 -20.19 -49.39
CA LYS A 99 -12.79 -20.13 -48.03
C LYS A 99 -13.25 -18.69 -47.86
N LYS A 100 -14.48 -18.39 -48.30
CA LYS A 100 -15.19 -17.16 -47.93
C LYS A 100 -15.15 -17.10 -46.42
N ALA A 101 -14.16 -16.39 -45.88
CA ALA A 101 -14.02 -16.22 -44.45
C ALA A 101 -15.33 -15.56 -44.01
N ASN A 102 -16.09 -16.27 -43.15
CA ASN A 102 -17.42 -15.86 -42.74
C ASN A 102 -17.35 -14.36 -42.38
N PRO A 103 -18.08 -13.48 -43.08
CA PRO A 103 -17.97 -12.04 -42.87
C PRO A 103 -18.21 -11.66 -41.40
N GLU A 104 -19.00 -12.45 -40.67
CA GLU A 104 -19.19 -12.31 -39.22
C GLU A 104 -17.93 -12.62 -38.43
N LYS A 105 -17.17 -13.66 -38.80
CA LYS A 105 -15.89 -14.01 -38.16
C LYS A 105 -14.82 -12.96 -38.43
N ILE A 106 -14.82 -12.37 -39.64
CA ILE A 106 -13.93 -11.24 -39.96
C ILE A 106 -14.30 -10.01 -39.12
N ARG A 107 -15.60 -9.70 -39.01
CA ARG A 107 -16.09 -8.61 -38.16
C ARG A 107 -15.73 -8.85 -36.70
N HIS A 108 -15.95 -10.05 -36.17
CA HIS A 108 -15.59 -10.43 -34.80
C HIS A 108 -14.11 -10.21 -34.52
N LEU A 109 -13.23 -10.73 -35.38
CA LEU A 109 -11.78 -10.57 -35.23
C LEU A 109 -11.33 -9.10 -35.33
N LEU A 110 -12.01 -8.29 -36.15
CA LEU A 110 -11.75 -6.85 -36.22
C LEU A 110 -12.21 -6.14 -34.94
N THR A 111 -13.37 -6.51 -34.39
CA THR A 111 -13.88 -5.97 -33.14
C THR A 111 -12.97 -6.33 -31.97
N GLU A 112 -12.58 -7.59 -31.84
CA GLU A 112 -11.62 -8.05 -30.82
C GLU A 112 -10.28 -7.32 -30.95
N LYS A 113 -9.76 -7.18 -32.17
CA LYS A 113 -8.52 -6.44 -32.40
C LYS A 113 -8.64 -4.97 -31.96
N ILE A 114 -9.77 -4.32 -32.26
CA ILE A 114 -10.02 -2.93 -31.87
C ILE A 114 -10.12 -2.82 -30.34
N ILE A 115 -10.81 -3.75 -29.69
CA ILE A 115 -10.93 -3.83 -28.22
C ILE A 115 -9.55 -3.98 -27.59
N VAL A 116 -8.77 -4.96 -28.03
CA VAL A 116 -7.42 -5.21 -27.49
C VAL A 116 -6.48 -4.01 -27.74
N GLU A 117 -6.54 -3.38 -28.92
CA GLU A 117 -5.77 -2.16 -29.17
C GLU A 117 -6.22 -0.98 -28.30
N ALA A 118 -7.52 -0.88 -27.99
CA ALA A 118 -8.05 0.12 -27.08
C ALA A 118 -7.61 -0.15 -25.64
N GLU A 119 -7.68 -1.40 -25.16
CA GLU A 119 -7.22 -1.82 -23.84
C GLU A 119 -5.73 -1.56 -23.64
N ILE A 120 -4.89 -1.90 -24.61
CA ILE A 120 -3.43 -1.63 -24.54
C ILE A 120 -3.15 -0.13 -24.52
N LYS A 121 -3.90 0.68 -25.28
CA LYS A 121 -3.77 2.14 -25.24
C LYS A 121 -4.28 2.71 -23.91
N MET A 122 -5.39 2.19 -23.40
CA MET A 122 -5.96 2.57 -22.11
C MET A 122 -4.99 2.25 -20.97
N ALA A 123 -4.39 1.05 -20.95
CA ALA A 123 -3.38 0.65 -19.99
C ALA A 123 -2.14 1.57 -20.01
N ARG A 124 -1.64 1.92 -21.21
CA ARG A 124 -0.52 2.88 -21.35
C ARG A 124 -0.88 4.31 -20.96
N LEU A 125 -2.14 4.72 -21.17
CA LEU A 125 -2.63 6.02 -20.72
C LEU A 125 -2.77 6.02 -19.20
N MET A 126 -3.32 4.97 -18.60
CA MET A 126 -3.40 4.76 -17.15
C MET A 126 -2.01 4.74 -16.51
N GLU A 127 -1.02 4.08 -17.13
CA GLU A 127 0.37 4.04 -16.67
C GLU A 127 1.03 5.44 -16.71
N LYS A 128 0.88 6.17 -17.82
CA LYS A 128 1.38 7.56 -17.93
C LYS A 128 0.67 8.56 -17.03
N VAL A 129 -0.61 8.31 -16.77
CA VAL A 129 -1.42 9.09 -15.84
C VAL A 129 -1.00 8.78 -14.41
N ALA A 130 -0.79 7.51 -14.06
CA ALA A 130 -0.27 7.09 -12.76
C ALA A 130 1.15 7.62 -12.48
N GLU A 131 2.05 7.64 -13.46
CA GLU A 131 3.41 8.22 -13.32
C GLU A 131 3.39 9.73 -13.06
N LYS A 132 2.42 10.47 -13.64
CA LYS A 132 2.29 11.93 -13.44
C LYS A 132 1.37 12.31 -12.29
N GLN A 133 0.44 11.45 -11.92
CA GLN A 133 -0.53 11.67 -10.85
C GLN A 133 -0.11 11.06 -9.53
N GLY A 134 0.74 10.03 -9.47
CA GLY A 134 1.10 9.36 -8.22
C GLY A 134 1.54 10.32 -7.12
N GLU A 135 2.52 11.17 -7.41
CA GLU A 135 3.03 12.18 -6.45
C GLU A 135 1.98 13.28 -6.14
N SER A 136 1.08 13.57 -7.09
CA SER A 136 -0.03 14.51 -6.93
C SER A 136 -1.20 13.94 -6.13
N ASP A 137 -1.47 12.64 -6.25
CA ASP A 137 -2.57 11.91 -5.66
C ASP A 137 -2.27 11.53 -4.21
N PHE A 138 -1.02 11.22 -3.88
CA PHE A 138 -0.56 11.08 -2.48
C PHE A 138 -0.75 12.37 -1.72
N TYR A 139 -0.20 13.47 -2.25
CA TYR A 139 -0.32 14.78 -1.63
C TYR A 139 -1.78 15.24 -1.52
N ARG A 140 -2.61 14.95 -2.54
CA ARG A 140 -4.05 15.22 -2.51
C ARG A 140 -4.77 14.38 -1.46
N SER A 141 -4.40 13.11 -1.31
CA SER A 141 -4.99 12.20 -0.32
C SER A 141 -4.57 12.59 1.09
N GLN A 142 -3.30 12.96 1.31
CA GLN A 142 -2.81 13.52 2.57
C GLN A 142 -3.63 14.75 2.97
N LYS A 143 -3.85 15.69 2.05
CA LYS A 143 -4.74 16.85 2.31
C LYS A 143 -6.18 16.45 2.64
N ARG A 144 -6.70 15.40 2.00
CA ARG A 144 -8.07 14.92 2.24
C ARG A 144 -8.25 14.27 3.61
N LEU A 145 -7.19 13.83 4.28
CA LEU A 145 -7.26 13.42 5.68
C LEU A 145 -7.73 14.56 6.61
N LEU A 146 -7.52 15.83 6.23
CA LEU A 146 -8.00 16.98 7.00
C LEU A 146 -9.39 17.46 6.58
N SER A 147 -10.09 16.73 5.70
CA SER A 147 -11.46 17.06 5.32
C SER A 147 -12.40 16.99 6.52
N SER A 148 -13.39 17.88 6.55
CA SER A 148 -14.46 17.88 7.55
C SER A 148 -15.36 16.63 7.46
N HIS A 149 -15.42 15.98 6.29
CA HIS A 149 -16.28 14.83 6.04
C HIS A 149 -15.58 13.50 6.39
N PRO A 150 -16.10 12.72 7.36
CA PRO A 150 -15.50 11.44 7.77
C PRO A 150 -15.30 10.44 6.64
N GLU A 151 -16.25 10.35 5.69
CA GLU A 151 -16.18 9.44 4.56
C GLU A 151 -15.01 9.79 3.61
N VAL A 152 -14.75 11.08 3.44
CA VAL A 152 -13.61 11.57 2.65
C VAL A 152 -12.30 11.22 3.34
N ARG A 153 -12.23 11.37 4.67
CA ARG A 153 -11.06 10.97 5.46
C ARG A 153 -10.84 9.46 5.40
N SER A 154 -11.89 8.66 5.56
CA SER A 154 -11.81 7.19 5.46
C SER A 154 -11.32 6.74 4.09
N LEU A 155 -11.82 7.35 3.02
CA LEU A 155 -11.37 7.03 1.65
C LEU A 155 -9.89 7.41 1.47
N ALA A 156 -9.49 8.60 1.90
CA ALA A 156 -8.10 9.04 1.84
C ALA A 156 -7.18 8.12 2.67
N ALA A 157 -7.60 7.76 3.89
CA ALA A 157 -6.88 6.85 4.76
C ALA A 157 -6.68 5.48 4.10
N SER A 158 -7.75 4.90 3.53
CA SER A 158 -7.72 3.60 2.84
C SER A 158 -6.66 3.50 1.74
N LEU A 159 -6.45 4.59 0.99
CA LEU A 159 -5.41 4.68 -0.02
C LEU A 159 -4.02 4.81 0.63
N LEU A 160 -3.88 5.71 1.61
CA LEU A 160 -2.60 6.02 2.25
C LEU A 160 -2.06 4.89 3.13
N PHE A 161 -2.91 3.98 3.63
CA PHE A 161 -2.48 2.86 4.46
C PHE A 161 -1.45 1.94 3.79
N ASN A 162 -1.54 1.76 2.48
CA ASN A 162 -0.57 0.96 1.72
C ASN A 162 0.77 1.69 1.50
N HIS A 163 0.86 2.94 1.93
CA HIS A 163 1.96 3.86 1.65
C HIS A 163 2.45 4.58 2.92
N LEU A 164 2.32 3.92 4.08
CA LEU A 164 2.81 4.47 5.36
C LEU A 164 4.33 4.66 5.41
N ASP A 165 5.07 4.05 4.49
CA ASP A 165 6.51 4.23 4.30
C ASP A 165 6.86 5.50 3.52
N GLU A 166 5.89 6.10 2.83
CA GLU A 166 6.10 7.33 2.07
C GLU A 166 6.24 8.55 3.01
N LYS A 167 7.11 9.47 2.61
CA LYS A 167 7.44 10.65 3.42
C LYS A 167 6.20 11.50 3.70
N GLY A 168 6.01 11.86 4.98
CA GLY A 168 4.93 12.74 5.43
C GLY A 168 3.56 12.08 5.55
N VAL A 169 3.38 10.81 5.16
CA VAL A 169 2.09 10.11 5.31
C VAL A 169 1.76 9.91 6.79
N VAL A 170 2.71 9.43 7.60
CA VAL A 170 2.52 9.25 9.04
C VAL A 170 2.18 10.58 9.73
N ASP A 171 2.88 11.65 9.37
CA ASP A 171 2.62 12.99 9.92
C ASP A 171 1.21 13.47 9.54
N SER A 172 0.76 13.22 8.31
CA SER A 172 -0.60 13.56 7.87
C SER A 172 -1.68 12.81 8.68
N PHE A 173 -1.43 11.54 9.05
CA PHE A 173 -2.32 10.82 9.97
C PHE A 173 -2.28 11.42 11.37
N ALA A 174 -1.11 11.80 11.89
CA ALA A 174 -0.99 12.45 13.19
C ALA A 174 -1.75 13.78 13.22
N GLU A 175 -1.64 14.60 12.17
CA GLU A 175 -2.39 15.85 12.00
C GLU A 175 -3.90 15.61 11.95
N MET A 176 -4.34 14.57 11.24
CA MET A 176 -5.76 14.19 11.19
C MET A 176 -6.30 13.83 12.57
N ILE A 177 -5.56 13.06 13.36
CA ILE A 177 -5.97 12.66 14.71
C ILE A 177 -6.05 13.87 15.64
N GLN A 178 -5.16 14.86 15.47
CA GLN A 178 -5.21 16.09 16.25
C GLN A 178 -6.46 16.92 15.93
N ALA A 179 -6.88 16.93 14.66
CA ALA A 179 -8.04 17.66 14.18
C ALA A 179 -9.38 16.95 14.46
N TYR A 180 -9.42 15.63 14.34
CA TYR A 180 -10.63 14.79 14.42
C TYR A 180 -10.40 13.54 15.31
N PRO A 181 -10.14 13.70 16.61
CA PRO A 181 -9.92 12.57 17.53
C PRO A 181 -11.13 11.64 17.67
N GLU A 182 -12.32 12.11 17.33
CA GLU A 182 -13.57 11.35 17.32
C GLU A 182 -13.72 10.40 16.11
N ASP A 183 -12.80 10.44 15.14
CA ASP A 183 -12.85 9.58 13.95
C ASP A 183 -12.50 8.12 14.29
N GLU A 184 -13.48 7.42 14.84
CA GLU A 184 -13.35 6.04 15.30
C GLU A 184 -12.94 5.07 14.18
N TYR A 185 -13.47 5.26 12.97
CA TYR A 185 -13.24 4.34 11.85
C TYR A 185 -11.78 4.31 11.43
N VAL A 186 -11.19 5.48 11.19
CA VAL A 186 -9.79 5.55 10.76
C VAL A 186 -8.87 5.08 11.90
N LEU A 187 -9.14 5.49 13.14
CA LEU A 187 -8.33 5.11 14.29
C LEU A 187 -8.34 3.60 14.54
N GLN A 188 -9.49 2.94 14.47
CA GLN A 188 -9.57 1.48 14.61
C GLN A 188 -8.82 0.76 13.51
N TYR A 189 -8.96 1.24 12.27
CA TYR A 189 -8.25 0.64 11.16
C TYR A 189 -6.72 0.73 11.35
N ILE A 190 -6.19 1.83 11.90
CA ILE A 190 -4.76 1.95 12.25
C ILE A 190 -4.37 0.88 13.27
N PHE A 191 -5.07 0.81 14.40
CA PHE A 191 -4.63 0.03 15.55
C PHE A 191 -4.84 -1.48 15.39
N ASP A 192 -5.88 -1.88 14.65
CA ASP A 192 -6.18 -3.28 14.43
C ASP A 192 -5.45 -3.84 13.19
N GLY A 193 -5.09 -2.97 12.22
CA GLY A 193 -4.47 -3.37 10.96
C GLY A 193 -2.94 -3.39 10.96
N ILE A 194 -2.27 -2.71 11.90
CA ILE A 194 -0.82 -2.47 11.84
C ILE A 194 -0.17 -2.76 13.18
N TYR A 195 1.01 -3.40 13.16
CA TYR A 195 1.83 -3.55 14.37
C TYR A 195 2.57 -2.25 14.71
N PHE A 196 2.62 -1.90 16.00
CA PHE A 196 3.33 -0.72 16.47
C PHE A 196 4.84 -0.81 16.18
N GLN A 197 5.40 0.28 15.65
CA GLN A 197 6.82 0.45 15.31
C GLN A 197 7.25 1.89 15.61
N ASN A 198 8.54 2.15 15.78
CA ASN A 198 9.07 3.48 16.13
C ASN A 198 8.67 4.57 15.12
N ARG A 199 8.51 4.24 13.84
CA ARG A 199 8.04 5.20 12.83
C ARG A 199 6.64 5.75 13.12
N PHE A 200 5.82 5.04 13.89
CA PHE A 200 4.45 5.45 14.25
C PHE A 200 4.36 6.22 15.58
N ILE A 201 5.49 6.64 16.14
CA ILE A 201 5.53 7.52 17.32
C ILE A 201 4.69 8.80 17.13
N PRO A 202 4.71 9.50 15.97
CA PRO A 202 3.88 10.70 15.78
C PRO A 202 2.38 10.42 15.94
N ILE A 203 1.92 9.26 15.43
CA ILE A 203 0.52 8.82 15.61
C ILE A 203 0.24 8.56 17.09
N ALA A 204 1.12 7.84 17.80
CA ALA A 204 0.92 7.56 19.22
C ALA A 204 0.91 8.82 20.09
N GLU A 205 1.76 9.80 19.78
CA GLU A 205 1.76 11.11 20.43
C GLU A 205 0.47 11.87 20.18
N ALA A 206 -0.02 11.87 18.94
CA ALA A 206 -1.28 12.53 18.59
C ALA A 206 -2.48 11.92 19.32
N VAL A 207 -2.56 10.58 19.38
CA VAL A 207 -3.61 9.85 20.08
C VAL A 207 -3.54 10.10 21.58
N ALA A 208 -2.35 10.02 22.18
CA ALA A 208 -2.18 10.25 23.61
C ALA A 208 -2.48 11.70 24.04
N ALA A 209 -2.21 12.69 23.18
CA ALA A 209 -2.59 14.08 23.41
C ALA A 209 -4.12 14.27 23.51
N LYS A 210 -4.88 13.40 22.85
CA LYS A 210 -6.35 13.42 22.80
C LYS A 210 -7.00 12.34 23.65
N ALA A 211 -6.25 11.69 24.55
CA ALA A 211 -6.69 10.50 25.27
C ALA A 211 -8.11 10.63 25.86
N SER A 212 -8.44 11.73 26.55
CA SER A 212 -9.75 11.91 27.20
C SER A 212 -10.93 12.14 26.24
N GLN A 213 -10.66 12.41 24.96
CA GLN A 213 -11.68 12.67 23.92
C GLN A 213 -12.00 11.41 23.11
N LEU A 214 -11.18 10.36 23.23
CA LEU A 214 -11.35 9.12 22.48
C LEU A 214 -12.54 8.33 23.03
N THR A 215 -13.19 7.56 22.15
CA THR A 215 -14.17 6.56 22.58
C THR A 215 -13.47 5.43 23.32
N GLU A 216 -14.19 4.77 24.23
CA GLU A 216 -13.65 3.63 25.00
C GLU A 216 -13.05 2.56 24.08
N LYS A 217 -13.76 2.20 23.01
CA LYS A 217 -13.34 1.17 22.06
C LYS A 217 -12.01 1.54 21.39
N VAL A 218 -11.86 2.77 20.92
CA VAL A 218 -10.63 3.28 20.29
C VAL A 218 -9.48 3.30 21.30
N ALA A 219 -9.73 3.82 22.51
CA ALA A 219 -8.73 3.86 23.58
C ALA A 219 -8.22 2.46 23.94
N LEU A 220 -9.10 1.48 24.07
CA LEU A 220 -8.72 0.09 24.34
C LEU A 220 -7.91 -0.55 23.20
N SER A 221 -8.26 -0.28 21.94
CA SER A 221 -7.45 -0.70 20.79
C SER A 221 -6.06 -0.05 20.80
N PHE A 222 -5.96 1.25 21.07
CA PHE A 222 -4.68 1.93 21.22
C PHE A 222 -3.80 1.32 22.33
N LEU A 223 -4.37 1.06 23.51
CA LEU A 223 -3.66 0.44 24.63
C LEU A 223 -3.15 -0.97 24.29
N ARG A 224 -3.87 -1.73 23.45
CA ARG A 224 -3.39 -3.01 22.90
C ARG A 224 -2.24 -2.79 21.92
N TRP A 225 -2.38 -1.81 21.03
CA TRP A 225 -1.41 -1.49 19.99
C TRP A 225 -0.03 -1.16 20.55
N ILE A 226 0.05 -0.34 21.60
CA ILE A 226 1.33 0.07 22.23
C ILE A 226 1.87 -0.94 23.26
N ALA A 227 1.21 -2.08 23.47
CA ALA A 227 1.48 -2.96 24.62
C ALA A 227 2.94 -3.46 24.72
N ARG A 228 3.60 -3.68 23.56
CA ARG A 228 4.98 -4.16 23.47
C ARG A 228 6.02 -3.04 23.39
N PHE A 229 5.61 -1.78 23.41
CA PHE A 229 6.52 -0.65 23.35
C PHE A 229 7.18 -0.40 24.72
N ASP A 230 8.52 -0.26 24.75
CA ASP A 230 9.26 -0.07 26.00
C ASP A 230 8.93 1.27 26.68
N LYS A 231 8.88 2.36 25.90
CA LYS A 231 8.59 3.70 26.40
C LYS A 231 7.09 4.00 26.54
N ARG A 232 6.23 2.97 26.63
CA ARG A 232 4.77 3.15 26.67
C ARG A 232 4.24 3.91 27.89
N LYS A 233 5.02 4.02 28.97
CA LYS A 233 4.61 4.70 30.22
C LYS A 233 4.04 6.10 29.96
N ILE A 234 4.75 6.91 29.16
CA ILE A 234 4.37 8.31 28.86
C ILE A 234 2.99 8.40 28.19
N TYR A 235 2.62 7.38 27.42
CA TYR A 235 1.30 7.30 26.79
C TYR A 235 0.27 6.79 27.79
N LEU A 236 0.56 5.73 28.54
CA LEU A 236 -0.33 5.18 29.57
C LEU A 236 -0.74 6.23 30.61
N GLU A 237 0.17 7.11 31.02
CA GLU A 237 -0.09 8.25 31.92
C GLU A 237 -1.26 9.12 31.43
N ARG A 238 -1.32 9.42 30.13
CA ARG A 238 -2.40 10.24 29.55
C ARG A 238 -3.76 9.57 29.65
N PHE A 239 -3.79 8.24 29.52
CA PHE A 239 -5.03 7.45 29.60
C PHE A 239 -5.53 7.23 31.03
N LEU A 240 -4.73 7.52 32.05
CA LEU A 240 -5.23 7.47 33.43
C LEU A 240 -6.36 8.48 33.63
N SER A 241 -6.37 9.60 32.91
CA SER A 241 -7.37 10.67 33.00
C SER A 241 -8.61 10.46 32.12
N HIS A 242 -8.73 9.27 31.51
CA HIS A 242 -9.84 8.94 30.62
C HIS A 242 -11.19 8.85 31.38
N PRO A 243 -12.33 9.24 30.78
CA PRO A 243 -13.65 9.15 31.41
C PRO A 243 -14.10 7.72 31.73
N SER A 244 -13.83 6.76 30.83
CA SER A 244 -14.12 5.33 31.04
C SER A 244 -13.18 4.71 32.07
N GLU A 245 -13.77 4.06 33.07
CA GLU A 245 -13.05 3.35 34.13
C GLU A 245 -12.35 2.08 33.61
N ASP A 246 -12.91 1.41 32.60
CA ASP A 246 -12.29 0.24 31.98
C ASP A 246 -10.98 0.63 31.30
N VAL A 247 -10.96 1.75 30.56
CA VAL A 247 -9.74 2.27 29.92
C VAL A 247 -8.64 2.55 30.96
N VAL A 248 -9.01 3.17 32.08
CA VAL A 248 -8.07 3.47 33.19
C VAL A 248 -7.51 2.18 33.79
N ALA A 249 -8.37 1.21 34.13
CA ALA A 249 -7.96 -0.09 34.63
C ALA A 249 -7.05 -0.81 33.63
N LYS A 250 -7.38 -0.72 32.33
CA LYS A 250 -6.66 -1.37 31.24
C LYS A 250 -5.31 -0.71 30.94
N ALA A 251 -5.17 0.59 31.22
CA ALA A 251 -3.89 1.30 31.20
C ALA A 251 -3.01 0.88 32.39
N LEU A 252 -3.56 0.82 33.61
CA LEU A 252 -2.82 0.39 34.82
C LEU A 252 -2.35 -1.06 34.72
N THR A 253 -3.16 -1.98 34.21
CA THR A 253 -2.76 -3.39 34.03
C THR A 253 -1.60 -3.57 33.03
N ARG A 254 -1.39 -2.62 32.11
CA ARG A 254 -0.27 -2.62 31.15
C ARG A 254 0.94 -1.82 31.60
N TRP A 255 0.90 -1.27 32.81
CA TRP A 255 1.95 -0.43 33.33
C TRP A 255 3.30 -1.16 33.31
N PRO A 256 4.36 -0.56 32.76
CA PRO A 256 5.66 -1.20 32.70
C PRO A 256 6.27 -1.38 34.09
N HIS A 257 6.89 -2.54 34.31
CA HIS A 257 7.58 -2.85 35.56
C HIS A 257 8.87 -2.01 35.70
N GLY A 258 9.11 -1.45 36.88
CA GLY A 258 10.36 -0.75 37.21
C GLY A 258 10.59 0.54 36.43
N LYS A 259 9.54 1.12 35.83
CA LYS A 259 9.60 2.43 35.16
C LYS A 259 8.99 3.54 36.02
N GLY A 260 8.78 3.29 37.30
CA GLY A 260 8.26 4.25 38.28
C GLY A 260 6.75 4.35 38.31
N LEU A 261 6.26 5.11 39.28
CA LEU A 261 4.85 5.31 39.55
C LEU A 261 4.18 6.26 38.56
N PRO A 262 2.83 6.23 38.48
CA PRO A 262 2.03 7.35 37.97
C PRO A 262 2.36 8.66 38.70
N ASP A 263 2.09 9.78 38.05
CA ASP A 263 2.25 11.10 38.67
C ASP A 263 1.36 11.29 39.91
N ASP A 264 1.76 12.18 40.82
CA ASP A 264 1.07 12.38 42.09
C ASP A 264 -0.41 12.78 41.93
N LEU A 265 -0.75 13.58 40.92
CA LEU A 265 -2.15 13.98 40.67
C LEU A 265 -3.00 12.77 40.25
N SER A 266 -2.45 11.92 39.38
CA SER A 266 -3.05 10.65 39.01
C SER A 266 -3.19 9.73 40.21
N LEU A 267 -2.17 9.58 41.06
CA LEU A 267 -2.23 8.77 42.28
C LEU A 267 -3.33 9.25 43.23
N ILE A 268 -3.42 10.57 43.47
CA ILE A 268 -4.46 11.17 44.33
C ILE A 268 -5.85 10.86 43.77
N ARG A 269 -6.06 11.03 42.46
CA ARG A 269 -7.35 10.78 41.81
C ARG A 269 -7.73 9.30 41.83
N LEU A 270 -6.79 8.41 41.55
CA LEU A 270 -7.03 6.97 41.48
C LEU A 270 -7.24 6.35 42.86
N LEU A 271 -6.48 6.75 43.88
CA LEU A 271 -6.68 6.26 45.26
C LEU A 271 -8.00 6.73 45.88
N LYS A 272 -8.62 7.78 45.34
CA LYS A 272 -9.97 8.22 45.74
C LYS A 272 -11.08 7.37 45.12
N LYS A 273 -10.81 6.61 44.06
CA LYS A 273 -11.79 5.68 43.47
C LYS A 273 -12.00 4.50 44.40
N ASP A 274 -13.23 4.02 44.49
CA ASP A 274 -13.63 2.85 45.31
C ASP A 274 -13.90 1.60 44.45
N LYS A 275 -13.24 1.53 43.29
CA LYS A 275 -13.45 0.49 42.28
C LYS A 275 -12.31 -0.52 42.34
N GLU A 276 -12.66 -1.79 42.52
CA GLU A 276 -11.70 -2.89 42.61
C GLU A 276 -10.81 -2.98 41.36
N GLU A 277 -11.40 -2.78 40.19
CA GLU A 277 -10.76 -2.89 38.88
C GLU A 277 -9.64 -1.86 38.68
N ILE A 278 -9.73 -0.71 39.37
CA ILE A 278 -8.72 0.35 39.35
C ILE A 278 -7.73 0.17 40.50
N LEU A 279 -8.24 -0.06 41.71
CA LEU A 279 -7.42 -0.12 42.92
C LEU A 279 -6.47 -1.32 42.91
N VAL A 280 -6.90 -2.50 42.46
CA VAL A 280 -6.03 -3.69 42.47
C VAL A 280 -4.81 -3.50 41.55
N PRO A 281 -4.93 -3.12 40.27
CA PRO A 281 -3.76 -2.84 39.43
C PRO A 281 -2.89 -1.71 39.99
N LEU A 282 -3.49 -0.66 40.54
CA LEU A 282 -2.73 0.45 41.15
C LEU A 282 -1.90 -0.03 42.35
N LEU A 283 -2.49 -0.81 43.26
CA LEU A 283 -1.80 -1.35 44.42
C LEU A 283 -0.70 -2.34 44.00
N GLN A 284 -0.90 -3.11 42.93
CA GLN A 284 0.14 -3.95 42.36
C GLN A 284 1.33 -3.14 41.85
N ILE A 285 1.09 -2.00 41.20
CA ILE A 285 2.15 -1.07 40.78
C ILE A 285 2.88 -0.52 42.00
N LEU A 286 2.14 0.00 43.00
CA LEU A 286 2.72 0.56 44.22
C LEU A 286 3.57 -0.47 44.99
N ARG A 287 3.13 -1.74 45.07
CA ARG A 287 3.88 -2.80 45.74
C ARG A 287 5.23 -3.09 45.07
N ARG A 288 5.32 -2.92 43.75
CA ARG A 288 6.51 -3.26 42.97
C ARG A 288 7.59 -2.18 43.01
N GLU A 289 7.22 -0.96 43.38
CA GLU A 289 8.13 0.18 43.42
C GLU A 289 8.70 0.37 44.83
N GLU A 290 9.99 0.66 44.94
CA GLU A 290 10.67 0.85 46.22
C GLU A 290 10.21 2.14 46.92
N ASN A 291 10.06 3.21 46.14
CA ASN A 291 9.77 4.55 46.63
C ASN A 291 8.29 4.90 46.53
N VAL A 292 7.46 4.26 47.35
CA VAL A 292 6.04 4.64 47.50
C VAL A 292 5.93 5.94 48.32
N PRO A 293 5.25 6.99 47.82
CA PRO A 293 5.11 8.27 48.53
C PRO A 293 4.44 8.12 49.90
N SER A 294 5.02 8.74 50.93
CA SER A 294 4.56 8.60 52.33
C SER A 294 3.11 9.04 52.54
N TRP A 295 2.65 10.07 51.82
CA TRP A 295 1.28 10.59 51.90
C TRP A 295 0.22 9.55 51.47
N THR A 296 0.58 8.57 50.64
CA THR A 296 -0.35 7.51 50.20
C THR A 296 -0.68 6.53 51.35
N MET A 297 0.21 6.41 52.34
CA MET A 297 0.16 5.35 53.34
C MET A 297 -1.08 5.39 54.22
N ALA A 298 -1.58 6.59 54.56
CA ALA A 298 -2.81 6.74 55.35
C ALA A 298 -4.01 6.10 54.63
N LYS A 299 -4.16 6.39 53.32
CA LYS A 299 -5.23 5.82 52.51
C LYS A 299 -5.04 4.31 52.28
N ILE A 300 -3.81 3.85 52.04
CA ILE A 300 -3.54 2.41 51.87
C ILE A 300 -3.85 1.62 53.15
N LYS A 301 -3.53 2.15 54.34
CA LYS A 301 -3.90 1.53 55.63
C LYS A 301 -5.42 1.42 55.78
N LEU A 302 -6.16 2.47 55.42
CA LEU A 302 -7.63 2.46 55.42
C LEU A 302 -8.17 1.39 54.46
N LEU A 303 -7.66 1.33 53.23
CA LEU A 303 -8.05 0.32 52.24
C LEU A 303 -7.78 -1.10 52.74
N ALA A 304 -6.67 -1.33 53.44
CA ALA A 304 -6.34 -2.64 53.99
C ALA A 304 -7.32 -3.11 55.09
N GLN A 305 -7.88 -2.18 55.87
CA GLN A 305 -8.73 -2.48 57.02
C GLN A 305 -10.21 -2.61 56.66
N SER A 306 -10.73 -1.70 55.83
CA SER A 306 -12.19 -1.50 55.72
C SER A 306 -12.76 -1.58 54.30
N HIS A 307 -11.95 -1.75 53.25
CA HIS A 307 -12.49 -1.83 51.88
C HIS A 307 -13.38 -3.07 51.70
N SER A 308 -14.45 -2.97 50.92
CA SER A 308 -15.44 -4.05 50.71
C SER A 308 -14.85 -5.28 50.00
N ALA A 309 -14.09 -5.06 48.92
CA ALA A 309 -13.41 -6.13 48.17
C ALA A 309 -12.20 -6.73 48.92
N ALA A 310 -12.15 -8.06 48.99
CA ALA A 310 -11.08 -8.78 49.66
C ALA A 310 -9.71 -8.64 48.96
N SER A 311 -9.70 -8.61 47.63
CA SER A 311 -8.49 -8.43 46.81
C SER A 311 -7.77 -7.12 47.14
N VAL A 312 -8.51 -6.01 47.23
CA VAL A 312 -7.99 -4.69 47.60
C VAL A 312 -7.39 -4.73 49.00
N ARG A 313 -8.08 -5.33 49.98
CA ARG A 313 -7.54 -5.48 51.35
C ARG A 313 -6.24 -6.27 51.37
N VAL A 314 -6.16 -7.37 50.62
CA VAL A 314 -4.96 -8.23 50.54
C VAL A 314 -3.77 -7.47 49.94
N TRP A 315 -3.97 -6.79 48.80
CA TRP A 315 -2.89 -6.04 48.15
C TRP A 315 -2.45 -4.83 48.98
N ALA A 316 -3.38 -4.06 49.53
CA ALA A 316 -3.06 -2.93 50.40
C ALA A 316 -2.34 -3.38 51.68
N GLY A 317 -2.81 -4.45 52.33
CA GLY A 317 -2.17 -5.03 53.51
C GLY A 317 -0.76 -5.55 53.22
N SER A 318 -0.51 -6.08 52.02
CA SER A 318 0.84 -6.48 51.60
C SER A 318 1.81 -5.30 51.54
N ILE A 319 1.36 -4.13 51.09
CA ILE A 319 2.19 -2.92 51.04
C ILE A 319 2.49 -2.41 52.45
N VAL A 320 1.47 -2.37 53.32
CA VAL A 320 1.62 -1.93 54.72
C VAL A 320 2.61 -2.83 55.46
N ARG A 321 2.52 -4.15 55.31
CA ARG A 321 3.48 -5.08 55.92
C ARG A 321 4.89 -4.86 55.39
N ASN A 322 5.06 -4.72 54.09
CA ASN A 322 6.40 -4.55 53.49
C ASN A 322 7.09 -3.27 53.99
N LYS A 323 6.35 -2.16 54.10
CA LYS A 323 6.87 -0.88 54.64
C LYS A 323 7.19 -0.93 56.14
N ASN A 324 6.58 -1.82 56.90
CA ASN A 324 6.86 -1.99 58.34
C ASN A 324 8.03 -2.95 58.60
N LEU A 325 8.51 -3.66 57.58
CA LEU A 325 9.63 -4.61 57.65
C LEU A 325 10.97 -3.98 57.22
N VAL A 326 10.95 -2.72 56.76
CA VAL A 326 12.12 -1.89 56.41
C VAL A 326 12.25 -0.79 57.46
#